data_AF-A0A7L9CD76-F1
#
_entry.id   AF-A0A7L9CD76-F1
#
_cell.length_a   1.000
_cell.length_b   1.000
_cell.length_c   1.000
_cell.angle_alpha   90.00
_cell.angle_beta   90.00
_cell.angle_gamma   90.00
#
_symmetry.space_group_name_H-M   'P 1'
#
loop_
_entity.id
_entity.type
_entity.pdbx_description
1 polymer ?
#
loop_
_entity_poly.entity_id
_entity_poly.type
_entity_poly.pdbx_seq_one_letter_code
_entity_poly.pdbx_strand_id
1 'polypeptide(L)'
;MKIYFHGATGDVTGSAYHMKTKHASVLVDCGLFQGGKEERAKNRQRAKLESGRLDAVVLTHAHLDHIGRLPLLTRKEYHGPIYATQPTFDVARLILRDSFFLQKADLDRENRKRARSGQTPLEPLYEEEDVLRLKPLISPVAYNQPVQVAPGVQARLVDAGHVIGSASVELTVEEGGKKRLWSSPATWGRAGRRC
;
A
#
# COMPACT_ATOMS: atom_id res chain seq x y z
N MET A 1 18.09 10.68 3.39
CA MET A 1 17.13 9.56 3.31
C MET A 1 16.77 9.05 4.70
N LYS A 2 15.48 8.93 5.00
CA LYS A 2 14.91 8.26 6.19
C LYS A 2 13.85 7.26 5.73
N ILE A 3 13.73 6.13 6.43
CA ILE A 3 12.70 5.11 6.18
C ILE A 3 11.86 4.98 7.44
N TYR A 4 10.55 5.14 7.29
CA TYR A 4 9.57 4.97 8.34
C TYR A 4 8.79 3.69 8.08
N PHE A 5 8.55 2.93 9.13
CA PHE A 5 7.78 1.70 9.08
C PHE A 5 6.40 1.97 9.66
N HIS A 6 5.36 1.87 8.84
CA HIS A 6 3.97 2.12 9.24
C HIS A 6 3.14 0.85 9.39
N GLY A 7 3.79 -0.32 9.32
CA GLY A 7 3.24 -1.65 9.50
C GLY A 7 4.30 -2.70 9.17
N ALA A 8 3.95 -3.99 9.30
CA ALA A 8 4.89 -5.12 9.15
C ALA A 8 6.13 -5.08 10.08
N THR A 9 6.05 -4.41 11.24
CA THR A 9 7.08 -4.37 12.28
C THR A 9 6.59 -5.06 13.55
N GLY A 10 6.82 -6.36 13.66
CA GLY A 10 6.29 -7.21 14.74
C GLY A 10 4.90 -7.79 14.47
N ASP A 11 4.23 -7.33 13.42
CA ASP A 11 2.97 -7.86 12.89
C ASP A 11 3.21 -8.40 11.46
N VAL A 12 2.48 -9.42 11.01
CA VAL A 12 2.58 -9.94 9.62
C VAL A 12 1.85 -9.05 8.62
N THR A 13 0.89 -8.23 9.08
CA THR A 13 -0.05 -7.51 8.23
C THR A 13 0.17 -6.00 8.22
N GLY A 14 -0.44 -5.31 7.27
CA GLY A 14 -0.42 -3.85 7.20
C GLY A 14 0.84 -3.26 6.56
N SER A 15 1.52 -3.99 5.67
CA SER A 15 2.77 -3.58 5.01
C SER A 15 2.68 -2.14 4.50
N ALA A 16 3.61 -1.29 4.95
CA ALA A 16 3.72 0.11 4.53
C ALA A 16 5.08 0.68 4.94
N TYR A 17 5.95 0.88 3.96
CA TYR A 17 7.29 1.45 4.13
C TYR A 17 7.35 2.83 3.49
N HIS A 18 7.57 3.87 4.28
CA HIS A 18 7.62 5.24 3.79
C HIS A 18 9.05 5.73 3.71
N MET A 19 9.56 5.89 2.50
CA MET A 19 10.85 6.50 2.21
C MET A 19 10.66 8.02 2.07
N LYS A 20 11.48 8.80 2.79
CA LYS A 20 11.54 10.26 2.66
C LYS A 20 12.97 10.73 2.42
N THR A 21 13.13 11.65 1.47
CA THR A 21 14.33 12.47 1.27
C THR A 21 13.97 13.94 1.52
N LYS A 22 14.90 14.87 1.30
CA LYS A 22 14.59 16.30 1.34
C LYS A 22 13.56 16.72 0.25
N HIS A 23 13.47 15.98 -0.85
CA HIS A 23 12.72 16.38 -2.05
C HIS A 23 11.70 15.34 -2.55
N ALA A 24 11.66 14.16 -1.94
CA ALA A 24 10.79 13.06 -2.37
C ALA A 24 10.20 12.30 -1.19
N SER A 25 8.98 11.82 -1.39
CA SER A 25 8.18 11.05 -0.45
C SER A 25 7.53 9.89 -1.21
N VAL A 26 8.00 8.66 -0.95
CA VAL A 26 7.56 7.46 -1.68
C VAL A 26 7.11 6.41 -0.68
N LEU A 27 5.91 5.87 -0.88
CA LEU A 27 5.36 4.79 -0.06
C LEU A 27 5.50 3.46 -0.82
N VAL A 28 6.03 2.44 -0.18
CA VAL A 28 6.01 1.07 -0.68
C VAL A 28 4.98 0.28 0.12
N ASP A 29 3.98 -0.23 -0.60
CA ASP A 29 2.76 -0.85 -0.07
C ASP A 29 1.89 0.07 0.80
N CYS A 30 0.59 -0.23 0.85
CA CYS A 30 -0.38 0.39 1.73
C CYS A 30 -1.39 -0.67 2.19
N GLY A 31 -0.89 -1.60 2.99
CA GLY A 31 -1.58 -2.81 3.38
C GLY A 31 -2.60 -2.67 4.48
N LEU A 32 -3.64 -3.49 4.49
CA LEU A 32 -4.59 -3.58 5.59
C LEU A 32 -4.01 -4.38 6.77
N PHE A 33 -4.16 -3.87 7.99
CA PHE A 33 -3.93 -4.64 9.20
C PHE A 33 -5.07 -5.65 9.37
N GLN A 34 -4.71 -6.93 9.42
CA GLN A 34 -5.64 -8.03 9.64
C GLN A 34 -5.32 -8.68 10.99
N GLY A 35 -6.34 -9.26 11.63
CA GLY A 35 -6.21 -9.83 12.98
C GLY A 35 -7.40 -9.49 13.87
N GLY A 36 -7.11 -9.36 15.16
CA GLY A 36 -8.07 -9.02 16.20
C GLY A 36 -8.59 -7.58 16.12
N LYS A 37 -9.40 -7.21 17.11
CA LYS A 37 -10.07 -5.90 17.15
C LYS A 37 -9.07 -4.74 17.24
N GLU A 38 -7.97 -4.94 17.96
CA GLU A 38 -6.94 -3.92 18.17
C GLU A 38 -6.13 -3.67 16.89
N GLU A 39 -5.75 -4.74 16.18
CA GLU A 39 -5.04 -4.66 14.90
C GLU A 39 -5.93 -4.02 13.84
N ARG A 40 -7.20 -4.43 13.75
CA ARG A 40 -8.15 -3.82 12.81
C ARG A 40 -8.40 -2.33 13.11
N ALA A 41 -8.32 -1.90 14.37
CA ALA A 41 -8.44 -0.49 14.73
C ALA A 41 -7.30 0.37 14.14
N LYS A 42 -6.11 -0.20 13.91
CA LYS A 42 -4.98 0.48 13.26
C LYS A 42 -5.31 0.95 11.83
N ASN A 43 -6.27 0.31 11.15
CA ASN A 43 -6.71 0.73 9.81
C ASN A 43 -7.45 2.07 9.81
N ARG A 44 -8.13 2.40 10.92
CA ARG A 44 -8.87 3.66 11.07
C ARG A 44 -8.03 4.77 11.70
N GLN A 45 -6.91 4.41 12.32
CA GLN A 45 -5.95 5.41 12.77
C GLN A 45 -5.51 6.20 11.55
N ARG A 46 -5.51 7.54 11.67
CA ARG A 46 -4.88 8.39 10.67
C ARG A 46 -3.44 7.90 10.58
N ALA A 47 -3.12 7.10 9.57
CA ALA A 47 -1.75 6.79 9.24
C ALA A 47 -1.05 8.14 9.25
N LYS A 48 -0.14 8.34 10.20
CA LYS A 48 0.72 9.51 10.28
C LYS A 48 1.72 9.41 9.12
N LEU A 49 1.21 9.27 7.90
CA LEU A 49 1.84 9.74 6.68
C LEU A 49 1.83 11.26 6.88
N GLU A 50 2.79 11.74 7.69
CA GLU A 50 2.84 13.09 8.23
C GLU A 50 2.64 14.10 7.10
N SER A 51 1.46 14.75 7.08
CA SER A 51 1.14 16.11 6.62
C SER A 51 1.93 16.70 5.45
N GLY A 52 2.43 15.86 4.57
CA GLY A 52 3.41 16.20 3.55
C GLY A 52 3.07 15.43 2.29
N ARG A 53 3.33 16.07 1.16
CA ARG A 53 3.05 15.53 -0.17
C ARG A 53 3.65 14.12 -0.28
N LEU A 54 2.82 13.14 -0.61
CA LEU A 54 3.27 11.83 -1.08
C LEU A 54 3.39 11.95 -2.59
N ASP A 55 4.58 11.68 -3.13
CA ASP A 55 4.85 11.81 -4.57
C ASP A 55 4.43 10.57 -5.34
N ALA A 56 4.64 9.38 -4.75
CA ALA A 56 4.31 8.12 -5.40
C ALA A 56 4.03 7.00 -4.38
N VAL A 57 3.28 6.00 -4.85
CA VAL A 57 3.13 4.70 -4.19
C VAL A 57 3.71 3.63 -5.12
N VAL A 58 4.41 2.65 -4.58
CA VAL A 58 4.90 1.47 -5.32
C VAL A 58 4.37 0.22 -4.64
N LEU A 59 3.73 -0.68 -5.38
CA LEU A 59 3.16 -1.91 -4.83
C LEU A 59 4.04 -3.10 -5.16
N THR A 60 4.23 -3.97 -4.17
CA THR A 60 4.92 -5.24 -4.33
C THR A 60 4.03 -6.28 -5.00
N HIS A 61 2.79 -6.43 -4.54
CA HIS A 61 1.82 -7.39 -5.06
C HIS A 61 0.40 -7.10 -4.57
N ALA A 62 -0.58 -7.87 -5.05
CA ALA A 62 -2.00 -7.59 -4.87
C ALA A 62 -2.64 -8.12 -3.57
N HIS A 63 -1.89 -8.67 -2.62
CA HIS A 63 -2.51 -9.13 -1.37
C HIS A 63 -3.06 -7.97 -0.52
N LEU A 64 -4.14 -8.24 0.21
CA LEU A 64 -4.89 -7.21 0.94
C LEU A 64 -4.06 -6.55 2.05
N ASP A 65 -3.13 -7.28 2.67
CA ASP A 65 -2.14 -6.77 3.62
C ASP A 65 -0.99 -5.99 2.98
N HIS A 66 -1.03 -5.76 1.65
CA HIS A 66 -0.13 -4.87 0.89
C HIS A 66 -0.88 -3.75 0.16
N ILE A 67 -2.16 -3.94 -0.21
CA ILE A 67 -2.93 -2.94 -0.98
C ILE A 67 -4.17 -2.39 -0.27
N GLY A 68 -4.62 -3.03 0.80
CA GLY A 68 -5.98 -2.86 1.32
C GLY A 68 -6.32 -1.52 1.96
N ARG A 69 -5.32 -0.63 2.17
CA ARG A 69 -5.52 0.77 2.58
C ARG A 69 -5.35 1.77 1.43
N LEU A 70 -5.02 1.35 0.21
CA LEU A 70 -4.94 2.24 -0.95
C LEU A 70 -6.18 3.13 -1.13
N PRO A 71 -7.43 2.62 -1.03
CA PRO A 71 -8.62 3.46 -1.17
C PRO A 71 -8.71 4.57 -0.11
N LEU A 72 -8.07 4.42 1.05
CA LEU A 72 -8.02 5.46 2.08
C LEU A 72 -7.13 6.64 1.70
N LEU A 73 -6.19 6.45 0.76
CA LEU A 73 -5.34 7.53 0.26
C LEU A 73 -6.13 8.49 -0.64
N THR A 74 -7.06 7.97 -1.45
CA THR A 74 -7.85 8.79 -2.38
C THR A 74 -8.78 9.76 -1.65
N ARG A 75 -9.32 9.37 -0.49
CA ARG A 75 -10.08 10.27 0.41
C ARG A 75 -9.26 11.41 1.00
N LYS A 76 -7.93 11.29 1.00
CA LYS A 76 -6.98 12.25 1.58
C LYS A 76 -6.30 13.11 0.52
N GLU A 77 -6.93 13.29 -0.64
CA GLU A 77 -6.43 14.14 -1.73
C GLU A 77 -5.06 13.67 -2.27
N TYR A 78 -4.78 12.36 -2.18
CA TYR A 78 -3.64 11.80 -2.89
C TYR A 78 -3.97 11.72 -4.39
N HIS A 79 -3.14 12.39 -5.19
CA HIS A 79 -3.26 12.43 -6.65
C HIS A 79 -1.99 11.93 -7.37
N GLY A 80 -1.03 11.38 -6.63
CA GLY A 80 0.20 10.86 -7.19
C GLY A 80 0.03 9.50 -7.87
N PRO A 81 0.96 9.10 -8.74
CA PRO A 81 0.96 7.79 -9.39
C PRO A 81 1.14 6.63 -8.40
N ILE A 82 0.53 5.50 -8.73
CA ILE A 82 0.69 4.21 -8.09
C ILE A 82 1.37 3.30 -9.11
N TYR A 83 2.55 2.79 -8.78
CA TYR A 83 3.36 1.95 -9.64
C TYR A 83 3.27 0.49 -9.21
N ALA A 84 3.03 -0.40 -10.17
CA ALA A 84 3.07 -1.85 -9.98
C ALA A 84 3.15 -2.53 -11.35
N THR A 85 3.25 -3.85 -11.36
CA THR A 85 3.08 -4.62 -12.60
C THR A 85 1.61 -4.62 -13.03
N GLN A 86 1.35 -4.76 -14.34
CA GLN A 86 -0.02 -4.85 -14.85
C GLN A 86 -0.85 -5.96 -14.18
N PRO A 87 -0.33 -7.20 -14.01
CA PRO A 87 -1.11 -8.25 -13.34
C PRO A 87 -1.43 -7.92 -11.88
N THR A 88 -0.55 -7.18 -11.18
CA THR A 88 -0.85 -6.71 -9.83
C THR A 88 -2.06 -5.78 -9.83
N PHE A 89 -2.17 -4.85 -10.80
CA PHE A 89 -3.33 -3.96 -10.88
C PHE A 89 -4.63 -4.70 -11.20
N ASP A 90 -4.58 -5.66 -12.13
CA ASP A 90 -5.75 -6.45 -12.53
C ASP A 90 -6.33 -7.21 -11.34
N VAL A 91 -5.46 -7.85 -10.56
CA VAL A 91 -5.84 -8.61 -9.35
C VAL A 91 -6.23 -7.66 -8.21
N ALA A 92 -5.50 -6.55 -8.01
CA ALA A 92 -5.76 -5.59 -6.94
C ALA A 92 -7.18 -5.00 -7.03
N ARG A 93 -7.64 -4.70 -8.25
CA ARG A 93 -9.01 -4.19 -8.48
C ARG A 93 -10.07 -5.18 -7.97
N LEU A 94 -9.89 -6.46 -8.25
CA LEU A 94 -10.81 -7.51 -7.82
C LEU A 94 -10.79 -7.68 -6.30
N ILE A 95 -9.60 -7.78 -5.71
CA ILE A 95 -9.41 -7.96 -4.27
C ILE A 95 -9.97 -6.78 -3.46
N LEU A 96 -9.70 -5.55 -3.89
CA LEU A 96 -10.21 -4.35 -3.19
C LEU A 96 -11.73 -4.25 -3.24
N ARG A 97 -12.33 -4.60 -4.38
CA ARG A 97 -13.78 -4.60 -4.54
C ARG A 97 -14.44 -5.69 -3.68
N ASP A 98 -13.91 -6.91 -3.71
CA ASP A 98 -14.42 -8.00 -2.87
C ASP A 98 -14.27 -7.68 -1.36
N SER A 99 -13.11 -7.14 -0.98
CA SER A 99 -12.85 -6.69 0.39
C SER A 99 -13.85 -5.63 0.86
N PHE A 100 -14.28 -4.70 0.00
CA PHE A 100 -15.35 -3.76 0.33
C PHE A 100 -16.67 -4.48 0.65
N PHE A 101 -17.12 -5.39 -0.20
CA PHE A 101 -18.39 -6.08 0.01
C PHE A 101 -18.39 -6.95 1.27
N LEU A 102 -17.29 -7.66 1.53
CA LEU A 102 -17.13 -8.43 2.76
C LEU A 102 -17.16 -7.53 4.00
N GLN A 103 -16.40 -6.43 3.99
CA GLN A 103 -16.39 -5.47 5.10
C GLN A 103 -17.77 -4.83 5.31
N LYS A 104 -18.50 -4.51 4.24
CA LYS A 104 -19.86 -3.96 4.30
C LYS A 104 -20.85 -4.96 4.90
N ALA A 105 -20.81 -6.21 4.50
CA ALA A 105 -21.67 -7.25 5.05
C ALA A 105 -21.43 -7.47 6.55
N ASP A 106 -20.16 -7.49 6.99
CA ASP A 106 -19.80 -7.58 8.41
C ASP A 106 -20.25 -6.34 9.19
N LEU A 107 -20.07 -5.15 8.61
CA LEU A 107 -20.51 -3.89 9.17
C LEU A 107 -22.03 -3.84 9.36
N ASP A 108 -22.81 -4.28 8.37
CA ASP A 108 -24.28 -4.31 8.44
C ASP A 108 -24.76 -5.23 9.56
N ARG A 109 -24.11 -6.41 9.73
CA ARG A 109 -24.41 -7.33 10.84
C ARG A 109 -24.12 -6.70 12.19
N GLU A 110 -23.00 -6.00 12.31
CA GLU A 110 -22.59 -5.30 13.54
C GLU A 110 -23.53 -4.11 13.85
N ASN A 111 -23.88 -3.32 12.84
CA ASN A 111 -24.78 -2.17 12.98
C ASN A 111 -26.20 -2.58 13.39
N ARG A 112 -26.70 -3.74 12.93
CA ARG A 112 -27.96 -4.30 13.43
C ARG A 112 -27.90 -4.64 14.91
N LYS A 113 -26.78 -5.18 15.40
CA LYS A 113 -26.59 -5.45 16.84
C LYS A 113 -26.54 -4.16 17.64
N ARG A 114 -25.76 -3.19 17.17
CA ARG A 114 -25.63 -1.85 17.77
C ARG A 114 -26.97 -1.12 17.88
N ALA A 115 -27.78 -1.16 16.82
CA ALA A 115 -29.11 -0.56 16.80
C ALA A 115 -30.02 -1.15 17.89
N ARG A 116 -29.97 -2.47 18.12
CA ARG A 116 -30.72 -3.13 19.21
C ARG A 116 -30.24 -2.70 20.60
N SER A 117 -28.99 -2.26 20.72
CA SER A 117 -28.38 -1.78 21.96
C SER A 117 -28.34 -0.24 22.06
N GLY A 118 -29.02 0.49 21.16
CA GLY A 118 -29.03 1.96 21.15
C GLY A 118 -27.68 2.62 20.85
N GLN A 119 -26.72 1.88 20.27
CA GLN A 119 -25.38 2.38 19.95
C GLN A 119 -25.32 2.98 18.55
N THR A 120 -24.44 3.96 18.37
CA THR A 120 -24.18 4.60 17.06
C THR A 120 -23.64 3.58 16.04
N PRO A 121 -24.14 3.59 14.79
CA PRO A 121 -23.62 2.74 13.73
C PRO A 121 -22.16 3.08 13.41
N LEU A 122 -21.42 2.07 13.00
CA LEU A 122 -20.10 2.20 12.42
C LEU A 122 -20.21 2.49 10.93
N GLU A 123 -19.24 3.27 10.43
CA GLU A 123 -19.07 3.54 9.00
C GLU A 123 -18.09 2.57 8.35
N PRO A 124 -18.22 2.29 7.04
CA PRO A 124 -17.26 1.47 6.32
C PRO A 124 -15.86 2.10 6.33
N LEU A 125 -14.83 1.28 6.13
CA LEU A 125 -13.45 1.77 6.06
C LEU A 125 -13.26 2.64 4.80
N TYR A 126 -13.73 2.15 3.67
CA TYR A 126 -13.82 2.84 2.38
C TYR A 126 -15.06 2.36 1.62
N GLU A 127 -15.40 3.04 0.54
CA GLU A 127 -16.53 2.75 -0.35
C GLU A 127 -16.05 2.25 -1.71
N GLU A 128 -16.97 1.71 -2.52
CA GLU A 128 -16.64 1.21 -3.86
C GLU A 128 -16.06 2.32 -4.75
N GLU A 129 -16.58 3.54 -4.60
CA GLU A 129 -16.14 4.75 -5.28
C GLU A 129 -14.67 5.07 -4.99
N ASP A 130 -14.19 4.78 -3.76
CA ASP A 130 -12.78 5.01 -3.41
C ASP A 130 -11.85 4.07 -4.15
N VAL A 131 -12.29 2.84 -4.42
CA VAL A 131 -11.56 1.87 -5.25
C VAL A 131 -11.53 2.34 -6.70
N LEU A 132 -12.65 2.88 -7.21
CA LEU A 132 -12.73 3.43 -8.57
C LEU A 132 -11.82 4.65 -8.75
N ARG A 133 -11.67 5.49 -7.72
CA ARG A 133 -10.74 6.64 -7.71
C ARG A 133 -9.27 6.27 -7.84
N LEU A 134 -8.89 5.01 -7.65
CA LEU A 134 -7.52 4.55 -7.88
C LEU A 134 -7.17 4.45 -9.37
N LYS A 135 -8.17 4.21 -10.24
CA LYS A 135 -7.96 4.00 -11.68
C LYS A 135 -7.10 5.08 -12.37
N PRO A 136 -7.37 6.39 -12.21
CA PRO A 136 -6.55 7.43 -12.85
C PRO A 136 -5.12 7.53 -12.29
N LEU A 137 -4.83 6.89 -11.14
CA LEU A 137 -3.51 6.93 -10.51
C LEU A 137 -2.62 5.76 -10.94
N ILE A 138 -3.16 4.77 -11.64
CA ILE A 138 -2.43 3.55 -12.01
C ILE A 138 -1.37 3.86 -13.07
N SER A 139 -0.13 3.48 -12.79
CA SER A 139 1.02 3.58 -13.69
C SER A 139 1.74 2.22 -13.78
N PRO A 140 1.38 1.36 -14.76
CA PRO A 140 2.00 0.06 -14.95
C PRO A 140 3.50 0.17 -15.27
N VAL A 141 4.29 -0.74 -14.72
CA VAL A 141 5.74 -0.82 -14.93
C VAL A 141 6.12 -2.27 -15.23
N ALA A 142 6.94 -2.48 -16.25
CA ALA A 142 7.47 -3.80 -16.56
C ALA A 142 8.57 -4.19 -15.55
N TYR A 143 8.80 -5.50 -15.42
CA TYR A 143 9.92 -5.99 -14.64
C TYR A 143 11.26 -5.49 -15.19
N ASN A 144 12.21 -5.27 -14.28
CA ASN A 144 13.59 -4.85 -14.56
C ASN A 144 13.72 -3.53 -15.33
N GLN A 145 12.65 -2.74 -15.45
CA GLN A 145 12.67 -1.42 -16.05
C GLN A 145 12.72 -0.36 -14.93
N PRO A 146 13.84 0.38 -14.78
CA PRO A 146 13.89 1.51 -13.86
C PRO A 146 12.94 2.62 -14.32
N VAL A 147 12.13 3.13 -13.39
CA VAL A 147 11.23 4.26 -13.62
C VAL A 147 11.46 5.33 -12.57
N GLN A 148 11.46 6.59 -12.98
CA GLN A 148 11.54 7.72 -12.06
C GLN A 148 10.20 7.89 -11.35
N VAL A 149 10.13 7.58 -10.06
CA VAL A 149 8.87 7.64 -9.28
C VAL A 149 8.71 8.96 -8.52
N ALA A 150 9.82 9.60 -8.17
CA ALA A 150 9.86 10.90 -7.50
C ALA A 150 11.22 11.59 -7.77
N PRO A 151 11.40 12.89 -7.48
CA PRO A 151 12.68 13.58 -7.68
C PRO A 151 13.85 12.87 -6.98
N GLY A 152 14.85 12.44 -7.76
CA GLY A 152 16.01 11.70 -7.24
C GLY A 152 15.72 10.27 -6.77
N VAL A 153 14.55 9.70 -7.11
CA VAL A 153 14.17 8.33 -6.74
C VAL A 153 13.71 7.54 -7.97
N GLN A 154 14.38 6.43 -8.24
CA GLN A 154 14.00 5.44 -9.24
C GLN A 154 13.51 4.16 -8.56
N ALA A 155 12.43 3.58 -9.08
CA ALA A 155 11.98 2.25 -8.69
C ALA A 155 12.29 1.25 -9.80
N ARG A 156 12.68 0.04 -9.42
CA ARG A 156 12.77 -1.13 -10.31
C ARG A 156 12.02 -2.30 -9.68
N LEU A 157 11.14 -2.91 -10.46
CA LEU A 157 10.39 -4.09 -10.04
C LEU A 157 11.13 -5.35 -10.47
N VAL A 158 11.48 -6.22 -9.53
CA VAL A 158 12.15 -7.49 -9.80
C VAL A 158 11.20 -8.63 -9.44
N ASP A 159 10.95 -9.55 -10.36
CA ASP A 159 10.03 -10.67 -10.11
C ASP A 159 10.38 -11.42 -8.82
N ALA A 160 9.36 -11.63 -7.99
CA ALA A 160 9.50 -12.28 -6.70
C ALA A 160 9.08 -13.75 -6.70
N GLY A 161 8.30 -14.18 -7.70
CA GLY A 161 7.77 -15.54 -7.77
C GLY A 161 6.84 -15.92 -6.61
N HIS A 162 6.11 -14.96 -6.03
CA HIS A 162 5.19 -15.18 -4.91
C HIS A 162 3.75 -15.40 -5.38
N VAL A 163 3.23 -14.42 -6.10
CA VAL A 163 1.93 -14.45 -6.79
C VAL A 163 2.08 -13.83 -8.18
N ILE A 164 1.07 -13.97 -9.03
CA ILE A 164 1.07 -13.35 -10.35
C ILE A 164 1.32 -11.84 -10.24
N GLY A 165 2.30 -11.33 -10.99
CA GLY A 165 2.69 -9.92 -10.96
C GLY A 165 3.52 -9.49 -9.75
N SER A 166 3.79 -10.36 -8.78
CA SER A 166 4.56 -9.99 -7.58
C SER A 166 5.97 -9.51 -7.90
N ALA A 167 6.42 -8.51 -7.17
CA ALA A 167 7.72 -7.88 -7.37
C ALA A 167 8.37 -7.48 -6.04
N SER A 168 9.66 -7.76 -5.90
CA SER A 168 10.52 -7.04 -4.97
C SER A 168 10.75 -5.64 -5.52
N VAL A 169 10.67 -4.63 -4.66
CA VAL A 169 10.83 -3.23 -5.04
C VAL A 169 12.22 -2.76 -4.68
N GLU A 170 12.99 -2.37 -5.68
CA GLU A 170 14.28 -1.71 -5.49
C GLU A 170 14.14 -0.21 -5.71
N LEU A 171 14.44 0.59 -4.68
CA LEU A 171 14.52 2.04 -4.76
C LEU A 171 15.98 2.48 -4.82
N THR A 172 16.33 3.13 -5.92
CA THR A 172 17.59 3.83 -6.08
C THR A 172 17.37 5.30 -5.77
N VAL A 173 18.05 5.80 -4.75
CA VAL A 173 17.92 7.17 -4.25
C VAL A 173 19.22 7.92 -4.46
N GLU A 174 19.13 9.07 -5.11
CA GLU A 174 20.23 10.00 -5.32
C GLU A 174 20.00 11.29 -4.52
N GLU A 175 20.87 11.57 -3.56
CA GLU A 175 20.79 12.75 -2.70
C GLU A 175 22.19 13.29 -2.42
N GLY A 176 22.47 14.54 -2.81
CA GLY A 176 23.77 15.19 -2.59
C GLY A 176 24.94 14.47 -3.28
N GLY A 177 24.75 13.98 -4.51
CA GLY A 177 25.76 13.26 -5.29
C GLY A 177 26.07 11.84 -4.80
N LYS A 178 25.32 11.33 -3.81
CA LYS A 178 25.45 9.95 -3.31
C LYS A 178 24.25 9.12 -3.74
N LYS A 179 24.53 7.94 -4.30
CA LYS A 179 23.54 6.94 -4.71
C LYS A 179 23.40 5.87 -3.62
N ARG A 180 22.18 5.54 -3.23
CA ARG A 180 21.84 4.48 -2.26
C ARG A 180 20.78 3.56 -2.86
N LEU A 181 20.92 2.27 -2.62
CA LEU A 181 19.93 1.26 -2.99
C LEU A 181 19.22 0.77 -1.73
N TRP A 182 17.90 0.76 -1.75
CA TRP A 182 17.07 0.09 -0.75
C TRP A 182 16.14 -0.91 -1.44
N SER A 183 15.99 -2.10 -0.86
CA SER A 183 15.15 -3.15 -1.43
C SER A 183 14.09 -3.58 -0.40
N SER A 184 12.82 -3.58 -0.82
CA SER A 184 11.74 -4.23 -0.09
C SER A 184 11.48 -5.60 -0.73
N PRO A 185 11.71 -6.71 -0.02
CA PRO A 185 11.41 -8.02 -0.56
C PRO A 185 9.89 -8.25 -0.56
N ALA A 186 9.34 -8.79 -1.66
CA ALA A 186 7.94 -9.23 -1.69
C ALA A 186 7.68 -10.49 -0.87
N THR A 187 8.74 -11.24 -0.51
CA THR A 187 8.68 -12.43 0.34
C THR A 187 9.81 -12.41 1.35
N TRP A 188 9.54 -12.85 2.58
CA TRP A 188 10.55 -13.07 3.63
C TRP A 188 11.51 -14.24 3.33
N GLY A 189 11.70 -14.64 2.06
CA GLY A 189 12.39 -15.86 1.66
C GLY A 189 13.62 -15.69 0.75
N ARG A 190 13.95 -14.49 0.25
CA ARG A 190 15.14 -14.26 -0.61
C ARG A 190 16.08 -13.19 -0.09
N ALA A 191 16.35 -13.19 1.22
CA ALA A 191 17.56 -12.56 1.74
C ALA A 191 18.78 -13.41 1.35
N GLY A 192 19.19 -13.43 0.08
CA GLY A 192 20.35 -14.25 -0.29
C GLY A 192 20.57 -14.58 -1.75
N ARG A 193 20.50 -13.63 -2.69
CA ARG A 193 21.30 -13.70 -3.92
C ARG A 193 21.84 -12.32 -4.26
N ARG A 194 23.06 -12.06 -3.82
CA ARG A 194 23.94 -11.09 -4.48
C ARG A 194 24.42 -11.77 -5.77
N CYS A 195 24.28 -11.09 -6.89
CA CYS A 195 25.15 -11.30 -8.05
C CYS A 195 26.09 -10.09 -8.09
#